data_AF-A0A3D2KMF4-F1
#
_entry.id   AF-A0A3D2KMF4-F1
#
_cell.length_a   1.000
_cell.length_b   1.000
_cell.length_c   1.000
_cell.angle_alpha   90.00
_cell.angle_beta   90.00
_cell.angle_gamma   90.00
#
_symmetry.space_group_name_H-M   'P 1'
#
loop_
_entity.id
_entity.type
_entity.pdbx_description
1 polymer ?
#
loop_
_entity_poly.entity_id
_entity_poly.type
_entity_poly.pdbx_seq_one_letter_code
_entity_poly.pdbx_strand_id
1 'polypeptide(L)'
;MRIDPRWWMRAGERDLAMARQLHSGGFHEGTAFHCQQAAEKMLKALAAELLGDARTSSTTRPSLERRSRRPRPSAASSRSARDDSP
;
A
#
# COMPACT_ATOMS: atom_id res chain seq x y z
N MET A 1 -22.25 6.04 -14.34
CA MET A 1 -21.42 4.82 -14.41
C MET A 1 -20.36 4.90 -13.31
N ARG A 2 -20.38 4.00 -12.32
CA ARG A 2 -19.36 3.97 -11.26
C ARG A 2 -18.24 3.04 -11.74
N ILE A 3 -17.11 3.61 -12.13
CA ILE A 3 -15.98 2.82 -12.67
C ILE A 3 -15.22 2.20 -11.49
N ASP A 4 -15.02 0.89 -11.55
CA ASP A 4 -14.30 0.07 -10.57
C ASP A 4 -12.83 0.54 -10.43
N PRO A 5 -12.32 0.86 -9.23
CA PRO A 5 -10.91 1.19 -9.02
C PRO A 5 -9.93 0.14 -9.56
N ARG A 6 -10.29 -1.15 -9.48
CA ARG A 6 -9.46 -2.24 -10.02
C ARG A 6 -9.40 -2.20 -11.54
N TRP A 7 -10.45 -1.71 -12.19
CA TRP A 7 -10.42 -1.49 -13.64
C TRP A 7 -9.39 -0.42 -14.00
N TRP A 8 -9.35 0.69 -13.26
CA TRP A 8 -8.35 1.75 -13.47
C TRP A 8 -6.92 1.25 -13.26
N MET A 9 -6.67 0.45 -12.21
CA MET A 9 -5.36 -0.18 -12.00
C MET A 9 -4.95 -1.05 -13.18
N ARG A 10 -5.81 -2.00 -13.59
CA ARG A 10 -5.53 -2.87 -14.75
C ARG A 10 -5.30 -2.08 -16.04
N ALA A 11 -6.00 -0.97 -16.21
CA ALA A 11 -5.82 -0.10 -17.37
C ALA A 11 -4.45 0.60 -17.33
N GLY A 12 -4.03 1.12 -16.18
CA GLY A 12 -2.70 1.71 -16.01
C GLY A 12 -1.57 0.69 -16.19
N GLU A 13 -1.75 -0.56 -15.76
CA GLU A 13 -0.78 -1.64 -15.99
C GLU A 13 -0.60 -1.95 -17.49
N ARG A 14 -1.69 -1.92 -18.28
CA ARG A 14 -1.62 -2.07 -19.74
C ARG A 14 -0.86 -0.92 -20.40
N ASP A 15 -1.06 0.31 -19.95
CA ASP A 15 -0.28 1.45 -20.44
C ASP A 15 1.19 1.31 -20.10
N LEU A 16 1.53 0.85 -18.89
CA LEU A 16 2.92 0.61 -18.51
C LEU A 16 3.57 -0.50 -19.36
N ALA A 17 2.83 -1.56 -19.66
CA ALA A 17 3.28 -2.61 -20.57
C ALA A 17 3.54 -2.07 -21.99
N MET A 18 2.64 -1.23 -22.50
CA MET A 18 2.81 -0.56 -23.80
C MET A 18 4.02 0.38 -23.79
N ALA A 19 4.19 1.19 -22.75
CA ALA A 19 5.35 2.06 -22.61
C ALA A 19 6.68 1.28 -22.67
N ARG A 20 6.75 0.10 -22.04
CA ARG A 20 7.93 -0.79 -22.10
C ARG A 20 8.17 -1.31 -23.52
N GLN A 21 7.13 -1.71 -24.23
CA GLN A 21 7.23 -2.16 -25.62
C GLN A 21 7.73 -1.03 -26.54
N LEU A 22 7.13 0.16 -26.45
CA LEU A 22 7.50 1.32 -27.25
C LEU A 22 8.93 1.79 -26.95
N HIS A 23 9.33 1.76 -25.68
CA HIS A 23 10.68 2.11 -25.29
C HIS A 23 11.72 1.18 -25.93
N SER A 24 11.44 -0.13 -25.95
CA SER A 24 12.31 -1.13 -26.59
C SER A 24 12.46 -0.92 -28.11
N GLY A 25 11.48 -0.28 -28.74
CA GLY A 25 11.50 0.08 -30.16
C GLY A 25 12.07 1.48 -30.46
N GLY A 26 12.52 2.24 -29.45
CA GLY A 26 13.02 3.61 -29.62
C GLY A 26 11.94 4.67 -29.83
N PHE A 27 10.66 4.33 -29.65
CA PHE A 27 9.54 5.27 -29.82
C PHE A 27 9.33 6.11 -28.56
N HIS A 28 10.22 7.09 -28.35
CA HIS A 28 10.29 7.87 -27.10
C HIS A 28 9.04 8.72 -26.83
N GLU A 29 8.43 9.33 -27.85
CA GLU A 29 7.20 10.10 -27.69
C GLU A 29 6.04 9.22 -27.19
N GLY A 30 5.82 8.08 -27.85
CA GLY A 30 4.81 7.11 -27.43
C GLY A 30 5.09 6.52 -26.05
N THR A 31 6.37 6.32 -25.71
CA THR A 31 6.77 5.90 -24.36
C THR A 31 6.34 6.92 -23.31
N ALA A 32 6.63 8.20 -23.53
CA ALA A 32 6.27 9.27 -22.59
C ALA A 32 4.74 9.40 -22.44
N PHE A 33 4.00 9.33 -23.54
CA PHE A 33 2.53 9.34 -23.54
C PHE A 33 1.96 8.20 -22.68
N HIS A 34 2.40 6.97 -22.91
CA HIS A 34 1.89 5.83 -22.14
C HIS A 34 2.33 5.84 -20.67
N CYS A 35 3.51 6.38 -20.35
CA CYS A 35 3.91 6.63 -18.96
C CYS A 35 2.95 7.61 -18.25
N GLN A 36 2.59 8.72 -18.92
CA GLN A 36 1.62 9.68 -18.38
C GLN A 36 0.25 9.02 -18.19
N GLN A 37 -0.23 8.25 -19.17
CA GLN A 37 -1.50 7.52 -19.09
C GLN A 37 -1.52 6.50 -17.94
N ALA A 38 -0.43 5.75 -17.75
CA ALA A 38 -0.32 4.79 -16.65
C ALA A 38 -0.45 5.50 -15.28
N ALA A 39 0.30 6.58 -15.08
CA ALA A 39 0.25 7.37 -13.85
C ALA A 39 -1.16 7.96 -13.61
N GLU A 40 -1.77 8.56 -14.63
CA GLU A 40 -3.11 9.12 -14.54
C GLU A 40 -4.14 8.08 -14.09
N LYS A 41 -4.12 6.89 -14.69
CA LYS A 41 -5.08 5.83 -14.37
C LYS A 41 -4.86 5.25 -12.98
N MET A 42 -3.62 5.06 -12.54
CA MET A 42 -3.32 4.60 -11.18
C MET A 42 -3.75 5.65 -10.12
N LEU A 43 -3.55 6.94 -10.40
CA LEU A 43 -4.04 8.02 -9.54
C LEU A 43 -5.58 8.07 -9.49
N LYS A 44 -6.26 7.83 -10.63
CA LYS A 44 -7.73 7.69 -10.65
C LYS A 44 -8.21 6.51 -9.82
N ALA A 45 -7.51 5.38 -9.84
CA ALA A 45 -7.82 4.23 -8.98
C ALA A 45 -7.70 4.60 -7.50
N LEU A 46 -6.59 5.23 -7.10
CA LEU A 46 -6.37 5.69 -5.74
C LEU A 46 -7.45 6.68 -5.28
N ALA A 47 -7.77 7.67 -6.11
CA ALA A 47 -8.82 8.64 -5.82
C ALA A 47 -10.19 7.95 -5.66
N ALA A 48 -10.48 6.94 -6.49
CA ALA A 48 -11.73 6.20 -6.42
C ALA A 48 -11.85 5.34 -5.15
N GLU A 49 -10.76 4.74 -4.66
CA GLU A 49 -10.70 4.06 -3.36
C GLU A 49 -10.93 5.05 -2.21
N LEU A 50 -10.12 6.11 -2.14
CA LEU A 50 -10.19 7.10 -1.04
C LEU A 50 -11.56 7.80 -0.96
N LEU A 51 -12.10 8.22 -2.10
CA LEU A 51 -13.42 8.87 -2.19
C LEU A 51 -14.59 7.86 -2.15
N GLY A 52 -14.32 6.59 -2.40
CA GLY A 52 -15.26 5.49 -2.20
C GLY A 52 -15.48 5.25 -0.73
N ASP A 53 -14.38 5.10 0.02
CA ASP A 53 -14.36 4.87 1.46
C ASP A 53 -14.97 6.03 2.25
N ALA A 54 -14.66 7.28 1.86
CA ALA A 54 -15.17 8.48 2.51
C ALA A 54 -16.70 8.65 2.37
N ARG A 55 -17.31 8.08 1.31
CA ARG A 55 -18.76 8.08 1.10
C ARG A 55 -19.47 6.93 1.81
N THR A 56 -18.77 5.83 2.08
CA THR A 56 -19.31 4.71 2.88
C THR A 56 -19.20 4.93 4.38
N SER A 57 -18.44 5.93 4.84
CA SER A 57 -18.29 6.24 6.27
C SER A 57 -19.46 6.98 6.93
N SER A 58 -20.63 7.11 6.28
CA SER A 58 -21.81 7.71 6.91
C SER A 58 -22.67 6.76 7.75
N THR A 59 -22.39 5.44 7.79
CA THR A 59 -23.12 4.52 8.69
C THR A 59 -22.20 3.40 9.22
N THR A 60 -21.91 3.47 10.52
CA THR A 60 -21.42 2.40 11.41
C THR A 60 -20.02 1.83 11.12
N ARG A 61 -18.98 2.39 11.76
CA ARG A 61 -17.72 1.67 12.04
C ARG A 61 -17.88 0.88 13.35
N PRO A 62 -17.74 -0.46 13.39
CA PRO A 62 -17.39 -1.12 14.63
C PRO A 62 -15.92 -0.86 14.96
N SER A 63 -15.71 -0.60 16.25
CA SER A 63 -14.48 -0.24 16.95
C SER A 63 -13.25 -1.02 16.48
N LEU A 64 -12.19 -0.30 16.06
CA LEU A 64 -10.87 -0.86 15.87
C LEU A 64 -10.13 -0.89 17.23
N GLU A 65 -10.67 -1.63 18.18
CA GLU A 65 -9.95 -2.04 19.38
C GLU A 65 -9.27 -3.39 19.14
N ARG A 66 -8.00 -3.34 18.74
CA ARG A 66 -7.02 -4.31 19.22
C ARG A 66 -5.65 -3.65 19.22
N ARG A 67 -5.47 -2.73 20.17
CA ARG A 67 -4.15 -2.34 20.66
C ARG A 67 -3.41 -3.61 21.05
N SER A 68 -2.38 -3.92 20.27
CA SER A 68 -1.12 -4.51 20.66
C SER A 68 -0.87 -4.55 22.18
N ARG A 69 -1.41 -5.56 22.87
CA ARG A 69 -0.81 -6.07 24.11
C ARG A 69 0.38 -6.94 23.73
N ARG A 70 1.53 -6.30 23.49
CA ARG A 70 2.82 -6.99 23.67
C ARG A 70 3.04 -7.14 25.18
N PRO A 71 3.25 -8.35 25.71
CA PRO A 71 3.77 -8.47 27.08
C PRO A 71 5.19 -7.90 27.12
N ARG A 72 5.46 -7.05 28.12
CA ARG A 72 6.81 -6.55 28.43
C ARG A 72 7.69 -7.75 28.84
N PRO A 73 8.91 -7.92 28.29
CA PRO A 73 9.88 -8.80 28.91
C PRO A 73 10.35 -8.18 30.22
N SER A 74 10.10 -8.87 31.35
CA SER A 74 10.66 -8.51 32.65
C SER A 74 12.14 -8.86 32.64
N ALA A 75 13.00 -7.85 32.67
CA ALA A 75 14.41 -8.02 32.99
C ALA A 75 14.61 -8.17 34.50
N ALA A 76 15.71 -8.84 34.86
CA ALA A 76 16.36 -8.90 36.17
C ALA A 76 15.87 -9.95 37.20
N SER A 77 16.55 -11.10 37.19
CA SER A 77 17.35 -11.48 38.36
C SER A 77 18.46 -12.45 37.96
N SER A 78 19.61 -11.88 37.66
CA SER A 78 20.91 -12.52 37.75
C SER A 78 21.18 -12.88 39.21
N ARG A 79 21.15 -14.17 39.57
CA ARG A 79 21.89 -14.66 40.74
C ARG A 79 23.27 -15.09 40.27
N SER A 80 24.23 -14.20 40.49
CA SER A 80 25.65 -14.50 40.45
C SER A 80 26.01 -15.43 41.60
N ALA A 81 26.83 -16.42 41.29
CA ALA A 81 27.53 -17.28 42.25
C ALA A 81 28.65 -16.52 43.00
N ARG A 82 29.22 -17.21 44.02
CA ARG A 82 30.42 -16.96 44.87
C ARG A 82 30.06 -16.40 46.27
N ASP A 83 30.10 -17.24 47.30
CA ASP A 83 31.25 -17.66 48.16
C ASP A 83 31.29 -16.83 49.45
N ASP A 84 31.11 -17.47 50.60
CA ASP A 84 32.16 -17.61 51.62
C ASP A 84 31.63 -18.29 52.89
N SER A 85 32.31 -19.39 53.25
CA SER A 85 32.23 -20.04 54.57
C SER A 85 33.00 -19.22 55.62
N PRO A 86 32.72 -19.46 56.90
CA PRO A 86 33.70 -20.21 57.70
C PRO A 86 33.13 -21.44 58.41
#